data_AF-A0A6N1X6A9-F1
#
_entry.id   AF-A0A6N1X6A9-F1
#
_cell.length_a   1.000
_cell.length_b   1.000
_cell.length_c   1.000
_cell.angle_alpha   90.00
_cell.angle_beta   90.00
_cell.angle_gamma   90.00
#
_symmetry.space_group_name_H-M   'P 1'
#
loop_
_entity.id
_entity.type
_entity.pdbx_description
1 polymer ?
#
loop_
_entity_poly.entity_id
_entity_poly.type
_entity_poly.pdbx_seq_one_letter_code
_entity_poly.pdbx_strand_id
1 'polypeptide(L)'
;MPAPQIADALLSRLNPRAQRSNEEKQREPVNAANESPDLQARQDALQDEFWHDHYHLESYYVNGRGYDQYRPAYELGWRAAMQYPGDFASVMPVLEAQWQGHSGASLLDWRQVSRAVQAAWERMRHADPTTGLSHAQLLSMLLALQRLNVQTAKCLRVALVQAPTGLLQQMLKRHLQDFENASTELTQEFALPAFGKKTRRFSGSLQRGWDSLKAAIGPRSTQSLLDDSEDAERMLLLGYRTALRESLPEAARALLLRHAMAVQRGIEALHWLRSMPAPQA
;
A
#
# COMPACT_ATOMS: atom_id res chain seq x y z
N MET A 1 -12.15 58.06 -53.71
CA MET A 1 -10.96 58.35 -52.87
C MET A 1 -11.46 58.51 -51.44
N PRO A 2 -10.96 57.79 -50.41
CA PRO A 2 -9.86 56.82 -50.35
C PRO A 2 -10.26 55.42 -49.81
N ALA A 3 -9.35 54.45 -49.96
CA ALA A 3 -9.19 53.24 -49.12
C ALA A 3 -8.17 53.56 -47.99
N PRO A 4 -7.80 52.67 -47.02
CA PRO A 4 -8.21 51.28 -46.82
C PRO A 4 -8.53 50.89 -45.34
N GLN A 5 -9.38 49.86 -45.14
CA GLN A 5 -9.53 49.16 -43.85
C GLN A 5 -8.42 48.10 -43.68
N ILE A 6 -7.16 48.54 -43.58
CA ILE A 6 -6.05 47.69 -43.13
C ILE A 6 -5.72 48.12 -41.70
N ALA A 7 -6.49 47.62 -40.73
CA ALA A 7 -6.15 47.79 -39.31
C ALA A 7 -6.66 46.67 -38.39
N ASP A 8 -7.67 45.88 -38.78
CA ASP A 8 -8.25 44.88 -37.86
C ASP A 8 -7.63 43.48 -37.91
N ALA A 9 -6.75 43.20 -38.89
CA ALA A 9 -6.14 41.88 -39.04
C ALA A 9 -4.76 41.72 -38.37
N LEU A 10 -4.20 42.78 -37.74
CA LEU A 10 -2.85 42.74 -37.17
C LEU A 10 -2.76 42.95 -35.65
N LEU A 11 -3.86 43.31 -34.97
CA LEU A 11 -3.87 43.48 -33.51
C LEU A 11 -4.27 42.21 -32.72
N SER A 12 -4.69 41.15 -33.39
CA SER A 12 -5.03 39.85 -32.78
C SER A 12 -3.84 38.87 -32.68
N ARG A 13 -2.63 39.26 -33.09
CA ARG A 13 -1.43 38.38 -33.11
C ARG A 13 -0.28 38.76 -32.17
N LEU A 14 -0.46 39.73 -31.27
CA LEU A 14 0.62 40.15 -30.36
C LEU A 14 0.25 40.08 -28.87
N ASN A 15 -0.34 38.97 -28.41
CA ASN A 15 -0.27 38.67 -26.98
C ASN A 15 -0.35 37.17 -26.61
N PRO A 16 0.70 36.37 -26.86
CA PRO A 16 0.75 34.97 -26.45
C PRO A 16 0.78 34.76 -24.92
N ARG A 17 1.00 35.82 -24.13
CA ARG A 17 0.95 35.77 -22.65
C ARG A 17 -0.48 35.83 -22.10
N ALA A 18 -1.38 36.56 -22.76
CA ALA A 18 -2.78 36.65 -22.35
C ALA A 18 -3.53 35.33 -22.58
N GLN A 19 -3.18 34.59 -23.64
CA GLN A 19 -3.75 33.26 -23.91
C GLN A 19 -3.24 32.19 -22.93
N ARG A 20 -1.94 32.17 -22.60
CA ARG A 20 -1.39 31.25 -21.58
C ARG A 20 -1.98 31.49 -20.20
N SER A 21 -2.20 32.74 -19.81
CA SER A 21 -2.81 33.07 -18.52
C SER A 21 -4.29 32.67 -18.45
N ASN A 22 -5.00 32.65 -19.59
CA ASN A 22 -6.37 32.16 -19.66
C ASN A 22 -6.44 30.61 -19.70
N GLU A 23 -5.47 29.95 -20.33
CA GLU A 23 -5.31 28.48 -20.31
C GLU A 23 -4.83 27.97 -18.93
N GLU A 24 -4.03 28.74 -18.18
CA GLU A 24 -3.63 28.41 -16.80
C GLU A 24 -4.76 28.68 -15.79
N LYS A 25 -5.64 29.66 -16.04
CA LYS A 25 -6.84 29.89 -15.21
C LYS A 25 -7.97 28.89 -15.47
N GLN A 26 -7.99 28.24 -16.63
CA GLN A 26 -8.93 27.17 -16.99
C GLN A 26 -8.39 25.76 -16.69
N ARG A 27 -7.14 25.64 -16.21
CA ARG A 27 -6.70 24.44 -15.50
C ARG A 27 -7.17 24.52 -14.06
N GLU A 28 -8.47 24.33 -13.88
CA GLU A 28 -9.01 23.87 -12.61
C GLU A 28 -8.20 22.64 -12.15
N PRO A 29 -7.92 22.50 -10.85
CA PRO A 29 -7.27 21.30 -10.33
C PRO A 29 -8.21 20.12 -10.58
N VAL A 30 -7.90 19.34 -11.60
CA VAL A 30 -8.58 18.08 -11.90
C VAL A 30 -8.36 17.15 -10.71
N ASN A 31 -9.40 17.10 -9.86
CA ASN A 31 -9.76 16.05 -8.94
C ASN A 31 -8.77 15.65 -7.85
N ALA A 32 -8.73 16.45 -6.78
CA ALA A 32 -8.62 15.92 -5.41
C ALA A 32 -9.99 15.53 -4.82
N ALA A 33 -11.10 15.79 -5.52
CA ALA A 33 -12.47 15.54 -5.07
C ALA A 33 -13.07 14.21 -5.57
N ASN A 34 -12.31 13.41 -6.33
CA ASN A 34 -12.76 12.12 -6.86
C ASN A 34 -11.97 10.93 -6.31
N GLU A 35 -11.44 11.08 -5.10
CA GLU A 35 -11.20 9.96 -4.18
C GLU A 35 -12.54 9.38 -3.67
N SER A 36 -13.44 9.16 -4.64
CA SER A 36 -14.38 8.06 -4.80
C SER A 36 -15.36 7.81 -3.65
N PRO A 37 -16.64 8.26 -3.75
CA PRO A 37 -17.75 7.70 -2.96
C PRO A 37 -17.74 6.16 -2.86
N ASP A 38 -17.17 5.46 -3.86
CA ASP A 38 -16.94 4.02 -3.83
C ASP A 38 -16.01 3.55 -2.68
N LEU A 39 -15.01 4.34 -2.27
CA LEU A 39 -14.12 3.99 -1.15
C LEU A 39 -14.84 4.13 0.18
N GLN A 40 -15.57 5.23 0.37
CA GLN A 40 -16.34 5.46 1.59
C GLN A 40 -17.48 4.43 1.73
N ALA A 41 -18.16 4.09 0.64
CA ALA A 41 -19.18 3.03 0.62
C ALA A 41 -18.59 1.65 0.95
N ARG A 42 -17.40 1.31 0.42
CA ARG A 42 -16.68 0.08 0.79
C ARG A 42 -16.30 0.07 2.26
N GLN A 43 -15.84 1.20 2.80
CA GLN A 43 -15.44 1.31 4.20
C GLN A 43 -16.63 1.20 5.14
N ASP A 44 -17.77 1.83 4.81
CA ASP A 44 -19.04 1.67 5.53
C ASP A 44 -19.49 0.20 5.53
N ALA A 45 -19.43 -0.49 4.39
CA ALA A 45 -19.79 -1.90 4.28
C ALA A 45 -18.89 -2.81 5.15
N LEU A 46 -17.58 -2.56 5.16
CA LEU A 46 -16.63 -3.30 6.00
C LEU A 46 -16.86 -3.08 7.50
N GLN A 47 -17.24 -1.87 7.92
CA GLN A 47 -17.57 -1.61 9.32
C GLN A 47 -18.89 -2.29 9.71
N ASP A 48 -19.90 -2.23 8.84
CA ASP A 48 -21.19 -2.86 9.08
C ASP A 48 -21.05 -4.39 9.20
N GLU A 49 -20.30 -5.03 8.30
CA GLU A 49 -20.02 -6.47 8.35
C GLU A 49 -19.26 -6.86 9.62
N PHE A 50 -18.23 -6.10 10.00
CA PHE A 50 -17.49 -6.36 11.23
C PHE A 50 -18.41 -6.31 12.46
N TRP A 51 -19.20 -5.24 12.60
CA TRP A 51 -20.05 -5.07 13.77
C TRP A 51 -21.21 -6.07 13.80
N HIS A 52 -21.70 -6.49 12.63
CA HIS A 52 -22.66 -7.58 12.51
C HIS A 52 -22.14 -8.88 13.13
N ASP A 53 -20.87 -9.20 12.91
CA ASP A 53 -20.24 -10.40 13.44
C ASP A 53 -19.81 -10.26 14.91
N HIS A 54 -19.52 -9.06 15.40
CA HIS A 54 -18.87 -8.88 16.70
C HIS A 54 -19.77 -8.32 17.81
N TYR A 55 -20.91 -7.69 17.50
CA TYR A 55 -21.73 -6.98 18.49
C TYR A 55 -22.16 -7.84 19.70
N HIS A 56 -22.29 -9.15 19.54
CA HIS A 56 -22.72 -10.07 20.58
C HIS A 56 -21.59 -10.45 21.56
N LEU A 57 -20.34 -10.17 21.21
CA LEU A 57 -19.16 -10.39 22.06
C LEU A 57 -18.90 -9.23 23.02
N GLU A 58 -19.58 -8.11 22.80
CA GLU A 58 -19.35 -6.86 23.50
C GLU A 58 -20.02 -6.86 24.89
N SER A 59 -19.38 -6.25 25.88
CA SER A 59 -19.85 -6.29 27.28
C SER A 59 -21.19 -5.58 27.50
N TYR A 60 -21.60 -4.71 26.57
CA TYR A 60 -22.87 -3.99 26.59
C TYR A 60 -23.98 -4.70 25.79
N TYR A 61 -23.70 -5.88 25.24
CA TYR A 61 -24.69 -6.69 24.55
C TYR A 61 -25.78 -7.18 25.50
N VAL A 62 -27.04 -7.07 25.07
CA VAL A 62 -28.20 -7.60 25.80
C VAL A 62 -28.73 -8.81 25.05
N ASN A 63 -28.73 -9.97 25.73
CA ASN A 63 -29.21 -11.23 25.17
C ASN A 63 -30.60 -11.12 24.54
N GLY A 64 -30.76 -11.71 23.35
CA GLY A 64 -32.03 -11.73 22.61
C GLY A 64 -32.29 -10.47 21.77
N ARG A 65 -31.37 -9.50 21.76
CA ARG A 65 -31.41 -8.37 20.81
C ARG A 65 -30.62 -8.71 19.55
N GLY A 66 -31.19 -8.38 18.40
CA GLY A 66 -30.53 -8.52 17.11
C GLY A 66 -29.67 -7.31 16.75
N TYR A 67 -28.80 -7.49 15.75
CA TYR A 67 -27.88 -6.45 15.26
C TYR A 67 -28.61 -5.16 14.82
N ASP A 68 -29.80 -5.26 14.23
CA ASP A 68 -30.57 -4.10 13.74
C ASP A 68 -30.85 -3.05 14.82
N GLN A 69 -30.88 -3.44 16.09
CA GLN A 69 -31.06 -2.52 17.21
C GLN A 69 -29.78 -1.73 17.54
N TYR A 70 -28.61 -2.29 17.24
CA TYR A 70 -27.30 -1.69 17.51
C TYR A 70 -26.66 -1.06 16.28
N ARG A 71 -26.99 -1.53 15.06
CA ARG A 71 -26.45 -1.03 13.80
C ARG A 71 -26.47 0.50 13.69
N PRO A 72 -27.58 1.21 14.00
CA PRO A 72 -27.60 2.68 13.89
C PRO A 72 -26.62 3.35 14.86
N ALA A 73 -26.31 2.72 16.00
CA ALA A 73 -25.37 3.24 16.98
C ALA A 73 -23.93 3.11 16.50
N TYR A 74 -23.58 1.96 15.94
CA TYR A 74 -22.27 1.78 15.33
C TYR A 74 -22.09 2.73 14.14
N GLU A 75 -23.11 2.86 13.30
CA GLU A 75 -23.09 3.76 12.13
C GLU A 75 -22.88 5.22 12.53
N LEU A 76 -23.56 5.67 13.58
CA LEU A 76 -23.33 6.99 14.15
C LEU A 76 -21.89 7.14 14.66
N GLY A 77 -21.36 6.14 15.35
CA GLY A 77 -20.00 6.18 15.92
C GLY A 77 -18.90 6.25 14.88
N TRP A 78 -18.91 5.38 13.87
CA TRP A 78 -17.83 5.34 12.88
C TRP A 78 -17.87 6.51 11.91
N ARG A 79 -19.06 7.01 11.55
CA ARG A 79 -19.19 8.22 10.73
C ARG A 79 -18.72 9.45 11.48
N ALA A 80 -19.12 9.58 12.74
CA ALA A 80 -18.73 10.69 13.56
C ALA A 80 -17.20 10.73 13.76
N ALA A 81 -16.54 9.58 13.87
CA ALA A 81 -15.08 9.51 13.99
C ALA A 81 -14.33 10.06 12.77
N MET A 82 -14.92 9.97 11.57
CA MET A 82 -14.40 10.59 10.34
C MET A 82 -14.71 12.08 10.25
N GLN A 83 -15.88 12.49 10.75
CA GLN A 83 -16.40 13.85 10.59
C GLN A 83 -15.86 14.84 11.62
N TYR A 84 -15.68 14.40 12.86
CA TYR A 84 -15.28 15.26 13.97
C TYR A 84 -13.85 14.92 14.39
N PRO A 85 -12.95 15.90 14.58
CA PRO A 85 -11.65 15.72 15.23
C PRO A 85 -11.74 15.79 16.77
N GLY A 86 -10.69 15.41 17.50
CA GLY A 86 -10.61 15.53 18.98
C GLY A 86 -11.26 14.37 19.76
N ASP A 87 -11.15 14.34 21.09
CA ASP A 87 -11.52 13.16 21.88
C ASP A 87 -13.03 12.85 21.90
N PHE A 88 -13.39 11.58 22.13
CA PHE A 88 -14.79 11.14 22.17
C PHE A 88 -15.61 11.93 23.20
N ALA A 89 -15.03 12.24 24.36
CA ALA A 89 -15.70 12.98 25.43
C ALA A 89 -16.22 14.36 24.98
N SER A 90 -15.52 15.02 24.06
CA SER A 90 -15.89 16.33 23.53
C SER A 90 -17.05 16.26 22.54
N VAL A 91 -17.18 15.13 21.84
CA VAL A 91 -18.16 14.95 20.75
C VAL A 91 -19.39 14.17 21.23
N MET A 92 -19.28 13.42 22.32
CA MET A 92 -20.36 12.64 22.93
C MET A 92 -21.68 13.41 23.13
N PRO A 93 -21.70 14.66 23.63
CA PRO A 93 -22.96 15.42 23.77
C PRO A 93 -23.63 15.73 22.43
N VAL A 94 -22.84 15.90 21.37
CA VAL A 94 -23.34 16.15 20.01
C VAL A 94 -23.98 14.87 19.45
N LEU A 95 -23.33 13.72 19.66
CA LEU A 95 -23.86 12.42 19.22
C LEU A 95 -25.12 12.02 19.97
N GLU A 96 -25.20 12.34 21.26
CA GLU A 96 -26.40 12.14 22.06
C GLU A 96 -27.60 12.91 21.49
N ALA A 97 -27.38 14.19 21.13
CA ALA A 97 -28.41 15.00 20.50
C ALA A 97 -28.82 14.48 19.11
N GLN A 98 -27.88 13.89 18.36
CA GLN A 98 -28.13 13.31 17.03
C GLN A 98 -28.85 11.94 17.08
N TRP A 99 -28.71 11.20 18.19
CA TRP A 99 -29.24 9.85 18.31
C TRP A 99 -30.74 9.74 18.02
N GLN A 100 -31.54 10.71 18.50
CA GLN A 100 -32.99 10.70 18.29
C GLN A 100 -33.37 10.73 16.80
N GLY A 101 -32.60 11.43 15.96
CA GLY A 101 -32.83 11.48 14.51
C GLY A 101 -32.18 10.32 13.75
N HIS A 102 -31.20 9.64 14.34
CA HIS A 102 -30.39 8.60 13.68
C HIS A 102 -30.80 7.16 14.05
N SER A 103 -31.49 6.97 15.18
CA SER A 103 -31.84 5.64 15.73
C SER A 103 -32.74 4.80 14.83
N GLY A 104 -33.53 5.42 13.94
CA GLY A 104 -34.36 4.71 12.97
C GLY A 104 -35.36 3.76 13.65
N ALA A 105 -35.19 2.45 13.43
CA ALA A 105 -36.02 1.39 14.02
C ALA A 105 -35.44 0.83 15.35
N SER A 106 -34.32 1.37 15.84
CA SER A 106 -33.76 0.98 17.13
C SER A 106 -34.68 1.43 18.27
N LEU A 107 -34.95 0.51 19.20
CA LEU A 107 -35.74 0.75 20.41
C LEU A 107 -34.85 1.12 21.62
N LEU A 108 -33.54 1.27 21.40
CA LEU A 108 -32.57 1.49 22.47
C LEU A 108 -32.38 2.98 22.77
N ASP A 109 -32.31 3.32 24.05
CA ASP A 109 -32.01 4.68 24.49
C ASP A 109 -30.51 4.99 24.36
N TRP A 110 -30.16 6.28 24.39
CA TRP A 110 -28.76 6.72 24.30
C TRP A 110 -27.88 6.04 25.37
N ARG A 111 -28.39 5.84 26.58
CA ARG A 111 -27.62 5.22 27.66
C ARG A 111 -27.25 3.78 27.33
N GLN A 112 -28.14 3.03 26.69
CA GLN A 112 -27.89 1.66 26.22
C GLN A 112 -26.93 1.61 25.04
N VAL A 113 -27.00 2.56 24.11
CA VAL A 113 -26.18 2.52 22.89
C VAL A 113 -24.89 3.33 22.95
N SER A 114 -24.73 4.22 23.93
CA SER A 114 -23.55 5.10 24.05
C SER A 114 -22.24 4.33 24.03
N ARG A 115 -22.22 3.11 24.60
CA ARG A 115 -21.08 2.21 24.56
C ARG A 115 -20.84 1.58 23.19
N ALA A 116 -21.88 1.27 22.43
CA ALA A 116 -21.76 0.83 21.04
C ALA A 116 -21.26 1.97 20.13
N VAL A 117 -21.79 3.19 20.30
CA VAL A 117 -21.31 4.39 19.59
C VAL A 117 -19.85 4.65 19.93
N GLN A 118 -19.49 4.58 21.21
CA GLN A 118 -18.12 4.70 21.68
C GLN A 118 -17.23 3.62 21.06
N ALA A 119 -17.66 2.35 21.06
CA ALA A 119 -16.89 1.24 20.50
C ALA A 119 -16.68 1.39 18.98
N ALA A 120 -17.66 1.84 18.20
CA ALA A 120 -17.49 2.15 16.78
C ALA A 120 -16.63 3.38 16.53
N TRP A 121 -16.80 4.43 17.32
CA TRP A 121 -15.96 5.62 17.26
C TRP A 121 -14.50 5.28 17.56
N GLU A 122 -14.28 4.59 18.68
CA GLU A 122 -13.00 4.08 19.11
C GLU A 122 -12.44 3.14 18.07
N ARG A 123 -13.19 2.17 17.55
CA ARG A 123 -12.72 1.32 16.45
C ARG A 123 -12.42 2.09 15.20
N MET A 124 -13.05 3.22 14.88
CA MET A 124 -12.71 4.01 13.69
C MET A 124 -11.52 4.93 13.93
N ARG A 125 -11.43 5.53 15.12
CA ARG A 125 -10.27 6.32 15.60
C ARG A 125 -9.05 5.45 15.91
N HIS A 126 -9.28 4.19 16.28
CA HIS A 126 -8.33 3.11 16.47
C HIS A 126 -8.29 2.14 15.27
N ALA A 127 -9.11 2.39 14.24
CA ALA A 127 -8.85 1.95 12.85
C ALA A 127 -7.79 2.88 12.25
N ASP A 128 -7.41 3.91 13.00
CA ASP A 128 -6.11 4.49 13.02
C ASP A 128 -5.16 3.77 14.04
N PRO A 129 -3.88 3.77 13.76
CA PRO A 129 -2.82 2.83 14.12
C PRO A 129 -2.42 2.77 15.60
N THR A 130 -3.13 2.06 16.47
CA THR A 130 -2.69 1.97 17.87
C THR A 130 -2.74 0.58 18.50
N THR A 131 -2.97 -0.44 17.68
CA THR A 131 -2.00 -1.55 17.64
C THR A 131 -1.40 -1.57 16.24
N GLY A 132 -0.91 -0.42 15.75
CA GLY A 132 -0.20 -0.42 14.48
C GLY A 132 0.57 0.82 14.07
N LEU A 133 1.13 0.78 12.86
CA LEU A 133 1.65 1.92 12.10
C LEU A 133 0.52 2.67 11.39
N SER A 134 0.53 4.02 11.38
CA SER A 134 -0.44 4.86 10.64
C SER A 134 -0.57 4.44 9.19
N HIS A 135 -1.70 4.68 8.54
CA HIS A 135 -1.83 4.31 7.12
C HIS A 135 -0.66 4.89 6.29
N ALA A 136 -0.26 6.14 6.55
CA ALA A 136 0.91 6.76 5.95
C ALA A 136 2.26 6.11 6.33
N GLN A 137 2.43 5.72 7.59
CA GLN A 137 3.62 5.00 8.08
C GLN A 137 3.70 3.57 7.52
N LEU A 138 2.57 2.86 7.45
CA LEU A 138 2.42 1.55 6.85
C LEU A 138 2.77 1.62 5.37
N LEU A 139 2.19 2.56 4.61
CA LEU A 139 2.54 2.76 3.20
C LEU A 139 4.03 3.09 3.05
N SER A 140 4.58 3.97 3.89
CA SER A 140 6.01 4.33 3.83
C SER A 140 6.92 3.11 4.10
N MET A 141 6.56 2.28 5.07
CA MET A 141 7.26 1.06 5.40
C MET A 141 7.15 0.03 4.26
N LEU A 142 5.95 -0.22 3.74
CA LEU A 142 5.73 -1.14 2.63
C LEU A 142 6.45 -0.66 1.36
N LEU A 143 6.49 0.65 1.10
CA LEU A 143 7.27 1.25 0.02
C LEU A 143 8.77 1.05 0.21
N ALA A 144 9.28 1.21 1.43
CA ALA A 144 10.69 0.95 1.75
C ALA A 144 11.04 -0.53 1.52
N LEU A 145 10.19 -1.46 1.98
CA LEU A 145 10.35 -2.89 1.74
C LEU A 145 10.26 -3.25 0.25
N GLN A 146 9.33 -2.64 -0.49
CA GLN A 146 9.20 -2.85 -1.92
C GLN A 146 10.45 -2.37 -2.67
N ARG A 147 11.03 -1.23 -2.28
CA ARG A 147 12.30 -0.75 -2.86
C ARG A 147 13.46 -1.70 -2.56
N LEU A 148 13.57 -2.19 -1.33
CA LEU A 148 14.59 -3.17 -0.95
C LEU A 148 14.43 -4.48 -1.71
N ASN A 149 13.18 -4.97 -1.86
CA ASN A 149 12.87 -6.15 -2.67
C ASN A 149 13.33 -5.96 -4.12
N VAL A 150 12.94 -4.85 -4.76
CA VAL A 150 13.34 -4.54 -6.14
C VAL A 150 14.86 -4.40 -6.28
N GLN A 151 15.56 -3.86 -5.28
CA GLN A 151 17.02 -3.76 -5.29
C GLN A 151 17.67 -5.15 -5.16
N THR A 152 17.16 -5.99 -4.26
CA THR A 152 17.65 -7.37 -4.07
C THR A 152 17.47 -8.21 -5.33
N ALA A 153 16.30 -8.10 -5.97
CA ALA A 153 16.02 -8.73 -7.25
C ALA A 153 17.00 -8.31 -8.36
N LYS A 154 17.49 -7.06 -8.35
CA LYS A 154 18.53 -6.61 -9.29
C LYS A 154 19.88 -7.29 -9.03
N CYS A 155 20.32 -7.39 -7.78
CA CYS A 155 21.56 -8.07 -7.42
C CYS A 155 21.51 -9.55 -7.86
N LEU A 156 20.43 -10.23 -7.52
CA LEU A 156 20.18 -11.63 -7.92
C LEU A 156 20.17 -11.81 -9.42
N ARG A 157 19.59 -10.88 -10.17
CA ARG A 157 19.56 -10.92 -11.64
C ARG A 157 20.95 -10.76 -12.25
N VAL A 158 21.83 -9.94 -11.64
CA VAL A 158 23.24 -9.84 -12.05
C VAL A 158 23.98 -11.14 -11.76
N ALA A 159 23.81 -11.71 -10.57
CA ALA A 159 24.38 -13.01 -10.24
C ALA A 159 23.90 -14.12 -11.18
N LEU A 160 22.61 -14.16 -11.52
CA LEU A 160 22.01 -15.14 -12.43
C LEU A 160 22.63 -15.14 -13.83
N VAL A 161 22.96 -13.96 -14.36
CA VAL A 161 23.55 -13.83 -15.71
C VAL A 161 25.01 -14.29 -15.74
N GLN A 162 25.72 -14.20 -14.61
CA GLN A 162 27.11 -14.64 -14.48
C GLN A 162 27.23 -16.04 -13.87
N ALA A 163 26.11 -16.66 -13.50
CA ALA A 163 26.09 -17.99 -12.91
C ALA A 163 26.29 -19.07 -13.98
N PRO A 164 27.11 -20.10 -13.71
CA PRO A 164 27.23 -21.25 -14.61
C PRO A 164 25.88 -21.98 -14.74
N THR A 165 25.64 -22.55 -15.92
CA THR A 165 24.44 -23.35 -16.18
C THR A 165 24.41 -24.57 -15.27
N GLY A 166 23.31 -24.79 -14.56
CA GLY A 166 23.17 -25.88 -13.62
C GLY A 166 22.18 -25.59 -12.50
N LEU A 167 22.31 -26.30 -11.38
CA LEU A 167 21.43 -26.20 -10.22
C LEU A 167 21.37 -24.76 -9.66
N LEU A 168 22.52 -24.07 -9.59
CA LEU A 168 22.62 -22.69 -9.11
C LEU A 168 21.78 -21.73 -9.97
N GLN A 169 21.90 -21.81 -11.30
CA GLN A 169 21.14 -20.95 -12.21
C GLN A 169 19.63 -21.18 -12.11
N GLN A 170 19.19 -22.45 -11.97
CA GLN A 170 17.77 -22.78 -11.81
C GLN A 170 17.22 -22.27 -10.47
N MET A 171 17.99 -22.41 -9.39
CA MET A 171 17.62 -21.95 -8.06
C MET A 171 17.53 -20.42 -8.01
N LEU A 172 18.54 -19.70 -8.52
CA LEU A 172 18.53 -18.23 -8.62
C LEU A 172 17.35 -17.71 -9.45
N LYS A 173 17.01 -18.39 -10.55
CA LYS A 173 15.86 -18.03 -11.38
C LYS A 173 14.54 -18.20 -10.64
N ARG A 174 14.37 -19.31 -9.91
CA ARG A 174 13.19 -19.55 -9.06
C ARG A 174 13.08 -18.48 -7.99
N HIS A 175 14.19 -18.16 -7.33
CA HIS A 175 14.23 -17.16 -6.26
C HIS A 175 13.87 -15.77 -6.78
N LEU A 176 14.41 -15.38 -7.94
CA LEU A 176 14.05 -14.13 -8.61
C LEU A 176 12.53 -14.03 -8.88
N GLN A 177 11.90 -15.14 -9.29
CA GLN A 177 10.46 -15.19 -9.51
C GLN A 177 9.67 -14.95 -8.21
N ASP A 178 10.14 -15.48 -7.09
CA ASP A 178 9.49 -15.28 -5.78
C ASP A 178 9.51 -13.79 -5.37
N PHE A 179 10.59 -13.07 -5.65
CA PHE A 179 10.69 -11.62 -5.43
C PHE A 179 9.75 -10.80 -6.34
N GLU A 180 9.67 -11.17 -7.62
CA GLU A 180 8.76 -10.53 -8.56
C GLU A 180 7.30 -10.73 -8.14
N ASN A 181 6.94 -11.96 -7.76
CA ASN A 181 5.61 -12.29 -7.25
C ASN A 181 5.30 -11.48 -5.97
N ALA A 182 6.23 -11.45 -5.01
CA ALA A 182 6.09 -10.66 -3.79
C ALA A 182 5.84 -9.16 -4.06
N SER A 183 6.54 -8.58 -5.04
CA SER A 183 6.32 -7.20 -5.46
C SER A 183 4.93 -7.00 -6.08
N THR A 184 4.45 -7.98 -6.86
CA THR A 184 3.11 -7.90 -7.44
C THR A 184 2.01 -7.98 -6.41
N GLU A 185 2.15 -8.84 -5.39
CA GLU A 185 1.20 -8.99 -4.29
C GLU A 185 1.08 -7.70 -3.48
N LEU A 186 2.19 -7.08 -3.08
CA LEU A 186 2.18 -5.81 -2.33
C LEU A 186 1.52 -4.67 -3.11
N THR A 187 1.79 -4.58 -4.41
CA THR A 187 1.15 -3.57 -5.27
C THR A 187 -0.35 -3.80 -5.43
N GLN A 188 -0.81 -5.06 -5.51
CA GLN A 188 -2.23 -5.37 -5.67
C GLN A 188 -3.01 -5.13 -4.38
N GLU A 189 -2.49 -5.60 -3.25
CA GLU A 189 -3.19 -5.56 -1.97
C GLU A 189 -3.28 -4.13 -1.40
N PHE A 190 -2.20 -3.35 -1.52
CA PHE A 190 -2.10 -2.02 -0.90
C PHE A 190 -2.09 -0.87 -1.92
N ALA A 191 -2.44 -1.16 -3.17
CA ALA A 191 -2.43 -0.19 -4.28
C ALA A 191 -1.09 0.59 -4.43
N LEU A 192 0.04 -0.02 -4.04
CA LEU A 192 1.33 0.66 -4.07
C LEU A 192 1.79 0.96 -5.51
N PRO A 193 2.45 2.10 -5.75
CA PRO A 193 3.05 2.39 -7.05
C PRO A 193 3.97 1.26 -7.47
N ALA A 194 3.71 0.70 -8.65
CA ALA A 194 4.45 -0.44 -9.14
C ALA A 194 5.90 -0.04 -9.47
N PHE A 195 6.84 -0.35 -8.59
CA PHE A 195 8.26 -0.26 -8.90
C PHE A 195 8.64 -1.41 -9.83
N GLY A 196 8.76 -1.12 -11.12
CA GLY A 196 9.21 -2.09 -12.13
C GLY A 196 8.16 -2.57 -13.14
N LYS A 197 6.89 -2.14 -13.04
CA LYS A 197 5.88 -2.49 -14.07
C LYS A 197 5.80 -1.46 -15.20
N LYS A 198 6.81 -1.53 -16.08
CA LYS A 198 6.64 -1.40 -17.55
C LYS A 198 7.62 -2.34 -18.24
N THR A 199 7.42 -3.64 -18.07
CA THR A 199 8.04 -4.67 -18.92
C THR A 199 7.06 -5.80 -19.20
N ARG A 200 5.91 -5.46 -19.80
CA ARG A 200 5.18 -6.46 -20.58
C ARG A 200 5.81 -6.47 -21.97
N ARG A 201 6.46 -7.59 -22.29
CA ARG A 201 7.14 -8.00 -23.54
C ARG A 201 8.51 -7.38 -23.85
N PHE A 202 9.46 -8.30 -23.94
CA PHE A 202 10.76 -8.23 -24.62
C PHE A 202 10.71 -7.40 -25.92
N SER A 203 11.32 -6.21 -25.94
CA SER A 203 11.96 -5.68 -27.16
C SER A 203 13.05 -4.65 -26.84
N GLY A 204 14.26 -4.90 -27.34
CA GLY A 204 15.28 -3.95 -27.83
C GLY A 204 15.93 -2.90 -26.92
N SER A 205 15.23 -2.29 -25.95
CA SER A 205 15.78 -1.16 -25.17
C SER A 205 16.42 -1.57 -23.85
N LEU A 206 15.98 -2.69 -23.27
CA LEU A 206 16.53 -3.25 -22.04
C LEU A 206 17.91 -3.87 -22.20
N GLN A 207 18.26 -4.37 -23.38
CA GLN A 207 19.60 -4.88 -23.64
C GLN A 207 20.63 -3.75 -23.51
N ARG A 208 20.29 -2.51 -23.93
CA ARG A 208 21.19 -1.36 -23.78
C ARG A 208 21.35 -0.88 -22.33
N GLY A 209 20.26 -0.83 -21.55
CA GLY A 209 20.33 -0.50 -20.13
C GLY A 209 20.98 -1.59 -19.26
N TRP A 210 20.96 -2.83 -19.74
CA TRP A 210 21.61 -3.98 -19.12
C TRP A 210 23.08 -4.14 -19.52
N ASP A 211 23.41 -3.86 -20.78
CA ASP A 211 24.78 -3.87 -21.29
C ASP A 211 25.58 -2.68 -20.75
N SER A 212 24.95 -1.53 -20.51
CA SER A 212 25.58 -0.43 -19.77
C SER A 212 25.81 -0.79 -18.30
N LEU A 213 24.89 -1.55 -17.68
CA LEU A 213 25.09 -2.09 -16.34
C LEU A 213 26.27 -3.09 -16.31
N LYS A 214 26.32 -4.03 -17.26
CA LYS A 214 27.44 -4.98 -17.41
C LYS A 214 28.78 -4.28 -17.63
N ALA A 215 28.81 -3.25 -18.48
CA ALA A 215 30.02 -2.47 -18.76
C ALA A 215 30.50 -1.69 -17.53
N ALA A 216 29.58 -1.23 -16.66
CA ALA A 216 29.90 -0.51 -15.43
C ALA A 216 30.36 -1.43 -14.27
N ILE A 217 30.04 -2.73 -14.32
CA ILE A 217 30.33 -3.67 -13.23
C ILE A 217 31.78 -4.20 -13.27
N GLY A 218 32.47 -4.14 -14.41
CA GLY A 218 33.83 -4.68 -14.56
C GLY A 218 33.88 -6.22 -14.39
N PRO A 219 35.07 -6.85 -14.46
CA PRO A 219 35.23 -8.29 -14.26
C PRO A 219 35.12 -8.65 -12.77
N ARG A 220 33.90 -8.63 -12.22
CA ARG A 220 33.63 -9.18 -10.88
C ARG A 220 33.51 -10.69 -10.93
N SER A 221 34.05 -11.37 -9.93
CA SER A 221 33.89 -12.81 -9.77
C SER A 221 32.42 -13.15 -9.48
N THR A 222 31.94 -14.28 -10.00
CA THR A 222 30.59 -14.79 -9.69
C THR A 222 30.38 -14.93 -8.19
N GLN A 223 31.43 -15.28 -7.45
CA GLN A 223 31.40 -15.36 -5.99
C GLN A 223 31.09 -14.01 -5.33
N SER A 224 31.77 -12.94 -5.75
CA SER A 224 31.52 -11.60 -5.20
C SER A 224 30.10 -11.11 -5.49
N LEU A 225 29.53 -11.46 -6.65
CA LEU A 225 28.14 -11.10 -6.99
C LEU A 225 27.11 -11.90 -6.18
N LEU A 226 27.43 -13.15 -5.84
CA LEU A 226 26.62 -13.96 -4.92
C LEU A 226 26.70 -13.40 -3.50
N ASP A 227 27.88 -12.99 -3.04
CA ASP A 227 28.07 -12.37 -1.74
C ASP A 227 27.27 -11.04 -1.66
N ASP A 228 27.36 -10.18 -2.68
CA ASP A 228 26.55 -8.95 -2.81
C ASP A 228 25.03 -9.24 -2.79
N SER A 229 24.60 -10.36 -3.38
CA SER A 229 23.19 -10.77 -3.40
C SER A 229 22.73 -11.30 -2.05
N GLU A 230 23.56 -12.11 -1.38
CA GLU A 230 23.28 -12.64 -0.05
C GLU A 230 23.20 -11.52 0.98
N ASP A 231 24.08 -10.52 0.92
CA ASP A 231 24.04 -9.35 1.80
C ASP A 231 22.79 -8.50 1.55
N ALA A 232 22.38 -8.32 0.30
CA ALA A 232 21.10 -7.65 -0.03
C ALA A 232 19.89 -8.42 0.52
N GLU A 233 19.88 -9.76 0.40
CA GLU A 233 18.82 -10.61 0.95
C GLU A 233 18.76 -10.54 2.49
N ARG A 234 19.91 -10.53 3.17
CA ARG A 234 19.98 -10.36 4.63
C ARG A 234 19.43 -9.00 5.06
N MET A 235 19.77 -7.93 4.34
CA MET A 235 19.24 -6.58 4.60
C MET A 235 17.73 -6.52 4.40
N LEU A 236 17.21 -7.15 3.35
CA LEU A 236 15.78 -7.24 3.11
C LEU A 236 15.07 -8.06 4.19
N LEU A 237 15.63 -9.19 4.60
CA LEU A 237 15.11 -10.02 5.69
C LEU A 237 15.08 -9.26 7.01
N LEU A 238 16.12 -8.46 7.30
CA LEU A 238 16.15 -7.57 8.46
C LEU A 238 15.01 -6.56 8.37
N GLY A 239 14.80 -5.93 7.21
CA GLY A 239 13.68 -5.03 6.97
C GLY A 239 12.32 -5.67 7.23
N TYR A 240 12.11 -6.90 6.75
CA TYR A 240 10.88 -7.64 7.04
C TYR A 240 10.73 -7.94 8.53
N ARG A 241 11.79 -8.38 9.21
CA ARG A 241 11.77 -8.65 10.65
C ARG A 241 11.49 -7.40 11.48
N THR A 242 12.05 -6.26 11.09
CA THR A 242 11.76 -4.98 11.76
C THR A 242 10.30 -4.60 11.55
N ALA A 243 9.79 -4.72 10.32
CA ALA A 243 8.39 -4.42 10.02
C ALA A 243 7.42 -5.34 10.79
N LEU A 244 7.74 -6.62 10.95
CA LEU A 244 6.90 -7.58 11.68
C LEU A 244 6.88 -7.40 13.20
N ARG A 245 7.81 -6.60 13.76
CA ARG A 245 7.76 -6.16 15.16
C ARG A 245 6.79 -5.01 15.35
N GLU A 246 6.57 -4.23 14.30
CA GLU A 246 5.52 -3.23 14.27
C GLU A 246 4.18 -3.93 14.29
N SER A 247 3.21 -3.21 14.80
CA SER A 247 1.87 -3.72 14.88
C SER A 247 1.20 -3.45 13.52
N LEU A 248 0.81 -4.51 12.83
CA LEU A 248 0.45 -4.47 11.41
C LEU A 248 -0.97 -4.97 11.22
N PRO A 249 -1.72 -4.44 10.23
CA PRO A 249 -2.94 -5.08 9.79
C PRO A 249 -2.68 -6.55 9.44
N GLU A 250 -3.63 -7.42 9.74
CA GLU A 250 -3.48 -8.87 9.58
C GLU A 250 -3.08 -9.27 8.16
N ALA A 251 -3.70 -8.66 7.15
CA ALA A 251 -3.35 -8.84 5.74
C ALA A 251 -1.88 -8.50 5.45
N ALA A 252 -1.39 -7.36 5.96
CA ALA A 252 0.01 -6.94 5.79
C ALA A 252 0.96 -7.90 6.50
N ARG A 253 0.64 -8.28 7.74
CA ARG A 253 1.45 -9.21 8.53
C ARG A 253 1.58 -10.57 7.84
N ALA A 254 0.49 -11.14 7.35
CA ALA A 254 0.49 -12.42 6.64
C ALA A 254 1.34 -12.39 5.36
N LEU A 255 1.24 -11.29 4.59
CA LEU A 255 2.06 -11.07 3.40
C LEU A 255 3.56 -10.98 3.74
N LEU A 256 3.92 -10.12 4.69
CA LEU A 256 5.30 -9.91 5.09
C LEU A 256 5.93 -11.17 5.69
N LEU A 257 5.17 -11.96 6.48
CA LEU A 257 5.63 -13.25 6.99
C LEU A 257 5.95 -14.22 5.85
N ARG A 258 5.06 -14.32 4.86
CA ARG A 258 5.27 -15.20 3.70
C ARG A 258 6.51 -14.79 2.91
N HIS A 259 6.72 -13.50 2.69
CA HIS A 259 7.89 -12.98 1.97
C HIS A 259 9.16 -13.21 2.77
N ALA A 260 9.17 -12.95 4.08
CA ALA A 260 10.31 -13.19 4.95
C ALA A 260 10.74 -14.66 4.94
N MET A 261 9.79 -15.59 4.99
CA MET A 261 10.07 -17.03 4.87
C MET A 261 10.64 -17.40 3.49
N ALA A 262 10.20 -16.75 2.41
CA ALA A 262 10.76 -16.99 1.08
C ALA A 262 12.22 -16.55 0.99
N VAL A 263 12.54 -15.35 1.52
CA VAL A 263 13.93 -14.86 1.59
C VAL A 263 14.81 -15.78 2.42
N GLN A 264 14.33 -16.19 3.60
CA GLN A 264 15.07 -17.11 4.48
C GLN A 264 15.43 -18.43 3.78
N ARG A 265 14.47 -19.05 3.07
CA ARG A 265 14.71 -20.27 2.28
C ARG A 265 15.75 -20.06 1.18
N GLY A 266 15.75 -18.88 0.56
CA GLY A 266 16.74 -18.51 -0.45
C GLY A 266 18.16 -18.44 0.08
N ILE A 267 18.34 -17.74 1.19
CA ILE A 267 19.64 -17.63 1.88
C ILE A 267 20.14 -19.02 2.28
N GLU A 268 19.28 -19.87 2.86
CA GLU A 268 19.63 -21.24 3.25
C GLU A 268 20.05 -22.09 2.04
N ALA A 269 19.34 -21.97 0.92
CA ALA A 269 19.69 -22.69 -0.31
C ALA A 269 21.03 -22.22 -0.90
N LEU A 270 21.31 -20.91 -0.91
CA LEU A 270 22.59 -20.37 -1.35
C LEU A 270 23.74 -20.84 -0.44
N HIS A 271 23.51 -20.83 0.87
CA HIS A 271 24.48 -21.34 1.83
C HIS A 271 24.74 -22.84 1.63
N TRP A 272 23.68 -23.62 1.45
CA TRP A 272 23.77 -25.06 1.19
C TRP A 272 24.58 -25.36 -0.08
N LEU A 273 24.32 -24.63 -1.17
CA LEU A 273 25.07 -24.72 -2.43
C LEU A 273 26.55 -24.41 -2.26
N ARG A 274 26.90 -23.46 -1.38
CA ARG A 274 28.30 -23.12 -1.07
C ARG A 274 28.98 -24.16 -0.18
N SER A 275 28.22 -24.79 0.70
CA SER A 275 28.72 -25.83 1.61
C SER A 275 28.82 -27.22 0.98
N MET A 276 28.23 -27.41 -0.21
CA MET A 276 28.39 -28.67 -0.93
C MET A 276 29.86 -28.88 -1.31
N PRO A 277 30.47 -30.03 -0.94
CA PRO A 277 31.80 -30.36 -1.43
C PRO A 277 31.75 -30.44 -2.96
N ALA A 278 32.74 -29.82 -3.62
CA ALA A 278 32.88 -29.97 -5.06
C ALA A 278 32.89 -31.46 -5.41
N PRO A 279 32.17 -31.90 -6.46
CA PRO A 279 32.24 -33.29 -6.89
C PRO A 279 33.71 -33.61 -7.13
N GLN A 280 34.24 -34.59 -6.40
CA GLN A 280 35.57 -35.13 -6.65
C GLN A 280 35.53 -35.71 -8.06
N ALA A 281 36.19 -35.03 -9.00
CA ALA A 281 36.47 -35.53 -10.33
C ALA A 281 37.72 -36.43 -10.27
#